data_AF-A0A9N8HDW2-F1
#
_entry.id   AF-A0A9N8HDW2-F1
#
_cell.length_a   1.000
_cell.length_b   1.000
_cell.length_c   1.000
_cell.angle_alpha   90.00
_cell.angle_beta   90.00
_cell.angle_gamma   90.00
#
_symmetry.space_group_name_H-M   'P 1'
#
loop_
_entity.id
_entity.type
_entity.pdbx_description
1 polymer ?
#
loop_
_entity_poly.entity_id
_entity_poly.type
_entity_poly.pdbx_seq_one_letter_code
_entity_poly.pdbx_strand_id
1 'polypeptide(L)'
;MNVATLVPLLLLCLLGLISGVSAQSAWTADQATEQTKLNNARTAWQRSAINYYDYLWSEEYSGVNPAVYPYRVVVEVSTVQAVNKQGQLVTTARTVPQILDQIQSYLSDASLRVYCTYDANYGYPTMYQFSNTAGGNVSTRRISAFGINSGNRLSAYNTNKALWQAKRWYNYDYSYKDWSPSYASAAWPLAVQIRNTQYASSQDHNNNQVNWLTSNTVDQYFDMIKRQIDANVPYLEVNYAPTDGYPTEIFFIQSGSSTIWHYNIYTCYPA
;
A
#
# COMPACT_ATOMS: atom_id res chain seq x y z
N MET A 1 -31.70 -51.50 -11.87
CA MET A 1 -30.87 -50.52 -12.60
C MET A 1 -29.66 -50.22 -11.72
N ASN A 2 -28.49 -50.57 -12.24
CA ASN A 2 -27.26 -50.77 -11.49
C ASN A 2 -26.55 -49.46 -11.14
N VAL A 3 -26.26 -49.33 -9.85
CA VAL A 3 -25.03 -48.83 -9.20
C VAL A 3 -24.24 -47.76 -9.98
N ALA A 4 -24.39 -46.51 -9.55
CA ALA A 4 -23.44 -45.43 -9.83
C ALA A 4 -22.10 -45.74 -9.15
N THR A 5 -21.06 -45.89 -9.95
CA THR A 5 -19.69 -46.16 -9.52
C THR A 5 -19.11 -44.96 -8.79
N LEU A 6 -18.74 -45.17 -7.53
CA LEU A 6 -17.79 -44.36 -6.78
C LEU A 6 -16.45 -44.28 -7.54
N VAL A 7 -15.93 -43.07 -7.71
CA VAL A 7 -14.50 -42.85 -8.00
C VAL A 7 -13.79 -42.63 -6.66
N PRO A 8 -12.81 -43.47 -6.30
CA PRO A 8 -12.05 -43.32 -5.07
C PRO A 8 -10.92 -42.29 -5.22
N LEU A 9 -10.69 -41.59 -4.12
CA LEU A 9 -9.45 -40.95 -3.68
C LEU A 9 -8.19 -41.51 -4.36
N LEU A 10 -7.41 -40.63 -5.00
CA LEU A 10 -5.99 -40.84 -5.21
C LEU A 10 -5.25 -39.59 -4.71
N LEU A 11 -5.10 -39.57 -3.39
CA LEU A 11 -4.17 -38.73 -2.65
C LEU A 11 -2.76 -39.26 -2.94
N LEU A 12 -2.12 -38.79 -4.03
CA LEU A 12 -0.71 -39.05 -4.27
C LEU A 12 0.11 -38.04 -3.47
N CYS A 13 0.60 -38.48 -2.31
CA CYS A 13 1.68 -37.82 -1.59
C CYS A 13 2.93 -37.76 -2.48
N LEU A 14 3.14 -36.66 -3.19
CA LEU A 14 4.45 -36.33 -3.74
C LEU A 14 5.30 -35.69 -2.64
N LEU A 15 5.76 -36.52 -1.72
CA LEU A 15 7.00 -36.29 -0.98
C LEU A 15 8.16 -36.52 -1.95
N GLY A 16 8.35 -35.57 -2.86
CA GLY A 16 9.55 -35.47 -3.68
C GLY A 16 10.56 -34.61 -2.93
N LEU A 17 11.64 -35.25 -2.49
CA LEU A 17 12.82 -34.60 -1.93
C LEU A 17 13.16 -33.34 -2.73
N ILE A 18 13.06 -32.17 -2.10
CA ILE A 18 13.82 -31.00 -2.54
C ILE A 18 15.25 -31.28 -2.10
N SER A 19 15.95 -32.11 -2.87
CA SER A 19 17.40 -32.10 -2.88
C SER A 19 17.80 -30.67 -3.23
N GLY A 20 18.56 -30.05 -2.33
CA GLY A 20 19.11 -28.72 -2.49
C GLY A 20 20.02 -28.66 -3.70
N VAL A 21 19.43 -28.46 -4.86
CA VAL A 21 20.11 -27.81 -5.97
C VAL A 21 20.04 -26.33 -5.61
N SER A 22 21.13 -25.80 -5.04
CA SER A 22 21.33 -24.36 -4.99
C SER A 22 21.20 -23.87 -6.43
N ALA A 23 20.05 -23.30 -6.77
CA ALA A 23 19.86 -22.56 -7.99
C ALA A 23 20.72 -21.30 -7.89
N GLN A 24 22.03 -21.48 -8.05
CA GLN A 24 22.91 -20.46 -8.58
C GLN A 24 22.42 -20.31 -10.03
N SER A 25 21.31 -19.58 -10.21
CA SER A 25 20.84 -19.15 -11.51
C SER A 25 22.06 -18.64 -12.25
N ALA A 26 22.37 -19.21 -13.40
CA ALA A 26 23.53 -18.78 -14.15
C ALA A 26 23.36 -17.28 -14.44
N TRP A 27 24.12 -16.43 -13.73
CA TRP A 27 24.18 -15.00 -13.95
C TRP A 27 24.90 -14.79 -15.29
N THR A 28 24.19 -15.02 -16.39
CA THR A 28 24.71 -14.94 -17.76
C THR A 28 24.57 -13.55 -18.37
N ALA A 29 23.88 -12.63 -17.68
CA ALA A 29 23.76 -11.26 -18.14
C ALA A 29 25.09 -10.52 -17.90
N ASP A 30 25.76 -10.15 -19.00
CA ASP A 30 26.89 -9.23 -18.96
C ASP A 30 26.42 -7.82 -18.54
N GLN A 31 27.28 -7.07 -17.84
CA GLN A 31 26.97 -5.73 -17.31
C GLN A 31 26.49 -4.78 -18.42
N ALA A 32 27.03 -4.88 -19.64
CA ALA A 32 26.58 -4.07 -20.77
C ALA A 32 25.09 -4.29 -21.14
N THR A 33 24.62 -5.53 -21.01
CA THR A 33 23.21 -5.87 -21.26
C THR A 33 22.31 -5.24 -20.20
N GLU A 34 22.68 -5.36 -18.92
CA GLU A 34 21.92 -4.76 -17.82
C GLU A 34 21.94 -3.23 -17.84
N GLN A 35 23.06 -2.63 -18.26
CA GLN A 35 23.17 -1.19 -18.48
C GLN A 35 22.20 -0.71 -19.58
N THR A 36 22.07 -1.48 -20.66
CA THR A 36 21.10 -1.18 -21.74
C THR A 36 19.66 -1.24 -21.22
N LYS A 37 19.32 -2.26 -20.42
CA LYS A 37 18.00 -2.35 -19.78
C LYS A 37 17.73 -1.16 -18.86
N LEU A 38 18.71 -0.77 -18.04
CA LEU A 38 18.59 0.39 -17.15
C LEU A 38 18.35 1.69 -17.92
N ASN A 39 19.07 1.91 -19.02
CA ASN A 39 18.90 3.11 -19.85
C ASN A 39 17.49 3.17 -20.47
N ASN A 40 16.98 2.03 -20.97
CA ASN A 40 15.62 1.93 -21.50
C ASN A 40 14.57 2.19 -20.40
N ALA A 41 14.78 1.63 -19.21
CA ALA A 41 13.91 1.80 -18.05
C ALA A 41 13.85 3.27 -17.60
N ARG A 42 15.00 3.96 -17.49
CA ARG A 42 15.06 5.41 -17.20
C ARG A 42 14.27 6.23 -18.22
N THR A 43 14.43 5.90 -19.51
CA THR A 43 13.73 6.60 -20.60
C THR A 43 12.21 6.38 -20.52
N ALA A 44 11.76 5.15 -20.25
CA ALA A 44 10.35 4.85 -20.04
C ALA A 44 9.78 5.59 -18.82
N TRP A 45 10.50 5.60 -17.70
CA TRP A 45 10.10 6.30 -16.49
C TRP A 45 9.98 7.81 -16.71
N GLN A 46 10.98 8.44 -17.32
CA GLN A 46 10.96 9.88 -17.63
C GLN A 46 9.76 10.26 -18.52
N ARG A 47 9.46 9.45 -19.54
CA ARG A 47 8.33 9.66 -20.45
C ARG A 47 6.97 9.47 -19.78
N SER A 48 6.89 8.63 -18.74
CA SER A 48 5.63 8.37 -18.03
C SER A 48 5.08 9.59 -17.30
N ALA A 49 5.96 10.55 -16.94
CA ALA A 49 5.62 11.72 -16.12
C ALA A 49 4.88 11.38 -14.81
N ILE A 50 5.07 10.16 -14.29
CA ILE A 50 4.46 9.71 -13.04
C ILE A 50 5.14 10.43 -11.87
N ASN A 51 4.35 11.22 -11.14
CA ASN A 51 4.80 11.94 -9.95
C ASN A 51 4.12 11.45 -8.66
N TYR A 52 3.13 10.58 -8.78
CA TYR A 52 2.34 10.09 -7.65
C TYR A 52 2.15 8.60 -7.82
N TYR A 53 2.73 7.84 -6.90
CA TYR A 53 2.70 6.37 -6.97
C TYR A 53 2.98 5.77 -5.61
N ASP A 54 2.57 4.54 -5.44
CA ASP A 54 2.88 3.72 -4.29
C ASP A 54 3.31 2.33 -4.71
N TYR A 55 4.03 1.65 -3.84
CA TYR A 55 4.46 0.28 -4.07
C TYR A 55 4.85 -0.42 -2.77
N LEU A 56 4.91 -1.75 -2.83
CA LEU A 56 5.47 -2.56 -1.76
C LEU A 56 6.94 -2.87 -2.08
N TRP A 57 7.81 -2.60 -1.11
CA TRP A 57 9.23 -2.89 -1.21
C TRP A 57 9.61 -4.06 -0.33
N SER A 58 10.32 -5.04 -0.90
CA SER A 58 10.86 -6.19 -0.17
C SER A 58 12.35 -6.34 -0.41
N GLU A 59 13.06 -6.80 0.63
CA GLU A 59 14.47 -7.19 0.55
C GLU A 59 14.65 -8.63 1.02
N GLU A 60 15.49 -9.38 0.32
CA GLU A 60 15.83 -10.77 0.60
C GLU A 60 17.36 -10.92 0.59
N TYR A 61 17.99 -10.90 1.76
CA TYR A 61 19.42 -11.22 1.95
C TYR A 61 19.71 -11.70 3.39
N SER A 62 20.90 -12.27 3.62
CA SER A 62 21.33 -12.74 4.94
C SER A 62 21.40 -11.59 5.95
N GLY A 63 20.60 -11.65 7.01
CA GLY A 63 20.57 -10.62 8.06
C GLY A 63 19.39 -9.64 7.98
N VAL A 64 18.54 -9.75 6.95
CA VAL A 64 17.25 -9.03 6.95
C VAL A 64 16.32 -9.63 7.99
N ASN A 65 15.66 -8.77 8.78
CA ASN A 65 14.50 -9.18 9.56
C ASN A 65 13.26 -9.28 8.63
N PRO A 66 12.78 -10.48 8.27
CA PRO A 66 11.63 -10.60 7.37
C PRO A 66 10.34 -10.06 7.98
N ALA A 67 10.29 -9.88 9.31
CA ALA A 67 9.10 -9.35 9.97
C ALA A 67 8.77 -7.93 9.50
N VAL A 68 9.76 -7.10 9.15
CA VAL A 68 9.54 -5.69 8.78
C VAL A 68 9.18 -5.48 7.30
N TYR A 69 9.25 -6.52 6.46
CA TYR A 69 9.03 -6.41 5.00
C TYR A 69 7.80 -7.18 4.51
N PRO A 70 7.13 -6.75 3.42
CA PRO A 70 7.35 -5.50 2.71
C PRO A 70 6.98 -4.27 3.54
N TYR A 71 7.65 -3.15 3.27
CA TYR A 71 7.11 -1.84 3.63
C TYR A 71 6.34 -1.25 2.45
N ARG A 72 5.25 -0.53 2.72
CA ARG A 72 4.56 0.27 1.71
C ARG A 72 5.28 1.60 1.56
N VAL A 73 5.59 1.99 0.34
CA VAL A 73 6.16 3.28 -0.03
C VAL A 73 5.12 4.06 -0.79
N VAL A 74 4.95 5.33 -0.44
CA VAL A 74 4.15 6.32 -1.16
C VAL A 74 5.08 7.45 -1.56
N VAL A 75 5.03 7.84 -2.83
CA VAL A 75 5.83 8.92 -3.39
C VAL A 75 4.91 10.00 -3.94
N GLU A 76 5.13 11.23 -3.50
CA GLU A 76 4.46 12.42 -3.97
C GLU A 76 5.48 13.46 -4.42
N VAL A 77 5.65 13.56 -5.73
CA VAL A 77 6.67 14.36 -6.40
C VAL A 77 8.06 13.96 -5.91
N SER A 78 8.63 14.71 -4.95
CA SER A 78 9.94 14.47 -4.34
C SER A 78 9.86 13.96 -2.90
N THR A 79 8.65 13.86 -2.33
CA THR A 79 8.45 13.39 -0.97
C THR A 79 8.29 11.87 -0.98
N VAL A 80 9.12 11.17 -0.20
CA VAL A 80 9.03 9.72 0.00
C VAL A 80 8.54 9.45 1.41
N GLN A 81 7.56 8.58 1.50
CA GLN A 81 6.91 8.17 2.72
C GLN A 81 6.86 6.65 2.75
N ALA A 82 7.23 6.01 3.86
CA ALA A 82 7.16 4.57 3.94
C ALA A 82 6.90 4.04 5.34
N VAL A 83 6.20 2.90 5.39
CA VAL A 83 5.74 2.26 6.62
C VAL A 83 5.96 0.76 6.52
N ASN A 84 6.56 0.16 7.54
CA ASN A 84 6.80 -1.28 7.57
C ASN A 84 5.52 -2.07 7.89
N LYS A 85 5.61 -3.41 7.90
CA LYS A 85 4.48 -4.29 8.25
C LYS A 85 3.88 -4.02 9.64
N GLN A 86 4.66 -3.44 10.54
CA GLN A 86 4.24 -3.06 11.90
C GLN A 86 3.71 -1.61 11.94
N GLY A 87 3.64 -0.93 10.80
CA GLY A 87 3.24 0.47 10.66
C GLY A 87 4.25 1.49 11.22
N GLN A 88 5.49 1.07 11.47
CA GLN A 88 6.56 1.97 11.87
C GLN A 88 7.11 2.71 10.64
N LEU A 89 7.45 3.98 10.81
CA LEU A 89 8.05 4.80 9.76
C LEU A 89 9.39 4.22 9.30
N VAL A 90 9.60 4.22 7.98
CA VAL A 90 10.84 3.79 7.33
C VAL A 90 11.47 5.00 6.64
N THR A 91 12.61 5.48 7.17
CA THR A 91 13.32 6.65 6.63
C THR A 91 14.28 6.32 5.49
N THR A 92 14.48 5.03 5.19
CA THR A 92 15.40 4.54 4.16
C THR A 92 14.71 4.20 2.83
N ALA A 93 13.41 4.46 2.72
CA ALA A 93 12.68 4.25 1.48
C ALA A 93 13.18 5.21 0.39
N ARG A 94 12.97 4.81 -0.87
CA ARG A 94 13.52 5.48 -2.05
C ARG A 94 12.41 5.81 -3.03
N THR A 95 12.61 6.79 -3.90
CA THR A 95 11.80 6.94 -5.12
C THR A 95 12.26 5.95 -6.18
N VAL A 96 11.45 5.71 -7.22
CA VAL A 96 11.89 4.95 -8.41
C VAL A 96 13.17 5.56 -9.03
N PRO A 97 13.29 6.88 -9.25
CA PRO A 97 14.56 7.50 -9.65
C PRO A 97 15.75 7.14 -8.76
N GLN A 98 15.61 7.22 -7.44
CA GLN A 98 16.68 6.86 -6.50
C GLN A 98 17.04 5.37 -6.57
N ILE A 99 16.08 4.49 -6.85
CA ILE A 99 16.35 3.05 -7.06
C ILE A 99 17.09 2.84 -8.38
N LEU A 100 16.71 3.53 -9.46
CA LEU A 100 17.43 3.48 -10.73
C LEU A 100 18.88 4.00 -10.60
N ASP A 101 19.11 5.02 -9.78
CA ASP A 101 20.45 5.52 -9.44
C ASP A 101 21.25 4.50 -8.61
N GLN A 102 20.60 3.83 -7.68
CA GLN A 102 21.23 2.75 -6.93
C GLN A 102 21.65 1.58 -7.83
N ILE A 103 20.78 1.17 -8.77
CA ILE A 103 21.13 0.13 -9.76
C ILE A 103 22.29 0.58 -10.63
N GLN A 104 22.32 1.84 -11.08
CA GLN A 104 23.47 2.40 -11.81
C GLN A 104 24.77 2.29 -11.00
N SER A 105 24.72 2.61 -9.70
CA SER A 105 25.90 2.50 -8.84
C SER A 105 26.43 1.06 -8.75
N TYR A 106 25.53 0.06 -8.70
CA TYR A 106 25.92 -1.34 -8.68
C TYR A 106 26.46 -1.84 -10.02
N LEU A 107 25.89 -1.37 -11.14
CA LEU A 107 26.41 -1.68 -12.47
C LEU A 107 27.77 -1.04 -12.74
N SER A 108 28.10 0.05 -12.05
CA SER A 108 29.39 0.73 -12.19
C SER A 108 30.49 0.11 -11.32
N ASP A 109 30.13 -0.79 -10.40
CA ASP A 109 31.07 -1.51 -9.55
C ASP A 109 31.47 -2.84 -10.21
N ALA A 110 32.72 -2.91 -10.68
CA ALA A 110 33.25 -4.11 -11.34
C ALA A 110 33.33 -5.34 -10.40
N SER A 111 33.26 -5.14 -9.09
CA SER A 111 33.22 -6.23 -8.11
C SER A 111 31.82 -6.87 -7.98
N LEU A 112 30.79 -6.24 -8.55
CA LEU A 112 29.40 -6.69 -8.45
C LEU A 112 28.90 -7.30 -9.76
N ARG A 113 28.09 -8.35 -9.61
CA ARG A 113 27.18 -8.83 -10.65
C ARG A 113 25.80 -8.31 -10.34
N VAL A 114 25.11 -7.78 -11.34
CA VAL A 114 23.77 -7.21 -11.19
C VAL A 114 22.85 -7.87 -12.22
N TYR A 115 21.60 -8.11 -11.82
CA TYR A 115 20.55 -8.58 -12.71
C TYR A 115 19.27 -7.81 -12.39
N CYS A 116 18.61 -7.26 -13.41
CA CYS A 116 17.41 -6.45 -13.23
C CYS A 116 16.28 -6.89 -14.14
N THR A 117 15.05 -6.77 -13.63
CA THR A 117 13.82 -6.77 -14.40
C THR A 117 13.08 -5.47 -14.18
N TYR A 118 12.42 -4.98 -15.22
CA TYR A 118 11.70 -3.72 -15.23
C TYR A 118 10.29 -3.91 -15.76
N ASP A 119 9.38 -3.05 -15.35
CA ASP A 119 8.09 -2.92 -15.97
C ASP A 119 8.25 -2.36 -17.40
N ALA A 120 7.63 -3.01 -18.38
CA ALA A 120 7.79 -2.68 -19.79
C ALA A 120 7.12 -1.34 -20.17
N ASN A 121 6.07 -0.93 -19.45
CA ASN A 121 5.28 0.26 -19.78
C ASN A 121 5.85 1.51 -19.11
N TYR A 122 6.20 1.39 -17.84
CA TYR A 122 6.55 2.52 -16.98
C TYR A 122 8.04 2.56 -16.62
N GLY A 123 8.78 1.47 -16.82
CA GLY A 123 10.23 1.46 -16.60
C GLY A 123 10.68 1.47 -15.14
N TYR A 124 9.79 1.26 -14.16
CA TYR A 124 10.22 1.05 -12.78
C TYR A 124 10.84 -0.36 -12.62
N PRO A 125 11.84 -0.55 -11.75
CA PRO A 125 12.41 -1.87 -11.49
C PRO A 125 11.38 -2.76 -10.78
N THR A 126 11.08 -3.94 -11.31
CA THR A 126 10.21 -4.93 -10.63
C THR A 126 11.01 -5.84 -9.71
N MET A 127 12.26 -6.11 -10.06
CA MET A 127 13.23 -6.83 -9.24
C MET A 127 14.63 -6.43 -9.66
N TYR A 128 15.55 -6.39 -8.70
CA TYR A 128 16.96 -6.46 -9.02
C TYR A 128 17.72 -7.26 -7.98
N GLN A 129 18.76 -7.94 -8.45
CA GLN A 129 19.62 -8.79 -7.65
C GLN A 129 21.05 -8.32 -7.82
N PHE A 130 21.85 -8.42 -6.76
CA PHE A 130 23.29 -8.20 -6.84
C PHE A 130 24.07 -9.17 -5.96
N SER A 131 25.30 -9.49 -6.37
CA SER A 131 26.22 -10.34 -5.62
C SER A 131 27.68 -9.96 -5.90
N ASN A 132 28.58 -10.30 -4.98
CA ASN A 132 30.02 -10.14 -5.20
C ASN A 132 30.53 -11.19 -6.20
N THR A 133 31.32 -10.74 -7.18
CA THR A 133 31.98 -11.57 -8.21
C THR A 133 32.88 -12.67 -7.63
N ALA A 134 33.42 -12.48 -6.43
CA ALA A 134 34.27 -13.45 -5.72
C ALA A 134 33.48 -14.62 -5.07
N GLY A 135 32.15 -14.66 -5.24
CA GLY A 135 31.29 -15.67 -4.62
C GLY A 135 30.79 -15.21 -3.25
N GLY A 136 29.57 -14.67 -3.22
CA GLY A 136 28.92 -14.20 -2.00
C GLY A 136 27.41 -14.38 -2.03
N ASN A 137 26.75 -14.04 -0.92
CA ASN A 137 25.29 -14.11 -0.82
C ASN A 137 24.64 -13.18 -1.84
N VAL A 138 23.62 -13.69 -2.54
CA VAL A 138 22.79 -12.88 -3.43
C VAL A 138 21.87 -12.02 -2.56
N SER A 139 21.88 -10.73 -2.84
CA SER A 139 20.87 -9.80 -2.31
C SER A 139 19.83 -9.55 -3.38
N THR A 140 18.55 -9.81 -3.06
CA THR A 140 17.43 -9.55 -3.95
C THR A 140 16.55 -8.44 -3.38
N ARG A 141 16.10 -7.54 -4.24
CA ARG A 141 15.14 -6.47 -3.89
C ARG A 141 14.01 -6.46 -4.91
N ARG A 142 12.79 -6.20 -4.45
CA ARG A 142 11.58 -6.26 -5.27
C ARG A 142 10.67 -5.06 -5.04
N ILE A 143 10.08 -4.57 -6.12
CA ILE A 143 8.91 -3.70 -6.12
C ILE A 143 7.72 -4.57 -6.53
N SER A 144 6.70 -4.62 -5.68
CA SER A 144 5.43 -5.28 -6.00
C SER A 144 4.25 -4.35 -5.74
N ALA A 145 3.06 -4.73 -6.22
CA ALA A 145 1.83 -3.95 -6.06
C ALA A 145 2.00 -2.46 -6.38
N PHE A 146 2.67 -2.16 -7.50
CA PHE A 146 2.91 -0.79 -7.94
C PHE A 146 1.58 -0.15 -8.38
N GLY A 147 1.20 0.94 -7.72
CA GLY A 147 0.03 1.74 -8.02
C GLY A 147 0.43 3.11 -8.54
N ILE A 148 -0.17 3.54 -9.64
CA ILE A 148 -0.08 4.95 -10.09
C ILE A 148 -1.27 5.68 -9.50
N ASN A 149 -1.00 6.62 -8.62
CA ASN A 149 -2.04 7.42 -8.00
C ASN A 149 -2.33 8.60 -8.92
N SER A 150 -3.47 8.56 -9.60
CA SER A 150 -3.80 9.50 -10.69
C SER A 150 -4.09 10.95 -10.24
N GLY A 151 -3.92 11.28 -8.96
CA GLY A 151 -4.17 12.63 -8.45
C GLY A 151 -3.34 13.01 -7.23
N ASN A 152 -2.96 14.29 -7.19
CA ASN A 152 -2.59 14.98 -5.96
C ASN A 152 -3.68 14.73 -4.90
N ARG A 153 -3.31 14.31 -3.67
CA ARG A 153 -4.24 14.09 -2.54
C ARG A 153 -5.26 15.23 -2.38
N LEU A 154 -4.83 16.48 -2.60
CA LEU A 154 -5.68 17.66 -2.56
C LEU A 154 -6.71 17.69 -3.70
N SER A 155 -6.32 17.28 -4.90
CA SER A 155 -7.24 17.18 -6.04
C SER A 155 -8.29 16.09 -5.79
N ALA A 156 -7.87 14.90 -5.35
CA ALA A 156 -8.78 13.82 -5.00
C ALA A 156 -9.75 14.24 -3.89
N TYR A 157 -9.24 14.91 -2.85
CA TYR A 157 -10.05 15.52 -1.80
C TYR A 157 -11.09 16.50 -2.35
N ASN A 158 -10.67 17.47 -3.16
CA ASN A 158 -11.57 18.50 -3.70
C ASN A 158 -12.68 17.91 -4.58
N THR A 159 -12.34 16.97 -5.46
CA THR A 159 -13.31 16.28 -6.33
C THR A 159 -14.35 15.53 -5.50
N ASN A 160 -13.90 14.75 -4.51
CA ASN A 160 -14.80 13.91 -3.72
C ASN A 160 -15.63 14.73 -2.71
N LYS A 161 -15.08 15.81 -2.14
CA LYS A 161 -15.84 16.75 -1.31
C LYS A 161 -16.95 17.42 -2.11
N ALA A 162 -16.68 17.81 -3.36
CA ALA A 162 -17.71 18.38 -4.24
C ALA A 162 -18.81 17.37 -4.57
N LEU A 163 -18.47 16.10 -4.83
CA LEU A 163 -19.45 15.03 -5.04
C LEU A 163 -20.35 14.82 -3.81
N TRP A 164 -19.76 14.77 -2.62
CA TRP A 164 -20.50 14.65 -1.36
C TRP A 164 -21.43 15.84 -1.13
N GLN A 165 -20.92 17.07 -1.28
CA GLN A 165 -21.71 18.28 -1.11
C GLN A 165 -22.87 18.38 -2.11
N ALA A 166 -22.71 17.83 -3.32
CA ALA A 166 -23.78 17.76 -4.31
C ALA A 166 -24.95 16.87 -3.87
N LYS A 167 -24.74 15.89 -2.96
CA LYS A 167 -25.80 15.02 -2.44
C LYS A 167 -26.78 15.76 -1.54
N ARG A 168 -26.31 16.78 -0.81
CA ARG A 168 -27.11 17.56 0.15
C ARG A 168 -27.85 16.68 1.17
N TRP A 169 -27.21 15.62 1.64
CA TRP A 169 -27.77 14.74 2.67
C TRP A 169 -27.62 15.39 4.05
N TYR A 170 -28.73 15.89 4.59
CA TYR A 170 -28.79 16.44 5.95
C TYR A 170 -28.98 15.34 7.01
N ASN A 171 -29.65 14.26 6.62
CA ASN A 171 -29.86 13.07 7.44
C ASN A 171 -29.29 11.87 6.69
N TYR A 172 -28.46 11.09 7.36
CA TYR A 172 -27.91 9.86 6.80
C TYR A 172 -27.44 8.96 7.93
N ASP A 173 -27.33 7.68 7.62
CA ASP A 173 -26.76 6.68 8.49
C ASP A 173 -25.49 6.13 7.83
N TYR A 174 -24.51 5.77 8.64
CA TYR A 174 -23.31 5.08 8.15
C TYR A 174 -22.78 4.07 9.14
N SER A 175 -22.13 3.03 8.64
CA SER A 175 -21.41 2.07 9.48
C SER A 175 -19.92 2.38 9.46
N TYR A 176 -19.27 2.42 10.63
CA TYR A 176 -17.81 2.59 10.67
C TYR A 176 -17.09 1.72 11.70
N LYS A 177 -15.79 1.57 11.46
CA LYS A 177 -14.86 0.89 12.36
C LYS A 177 -13.57 1.69 12.49
N ASP A 178 -13.18 1.94 13.74
CA ASP A 178 -11.89 2.52 14.10
C ASP A 178 -10.92 1.41 14.53
N TRP A 179 -9.80 1.29 13.83
CA TRP A 179 -8.71 0.36 14.15
C TRP A 179 -7.54 1.04 14.84
N SER A 180 -7.70 2.30 15.26
CA SER A 180 -6.66 3.00 16.02
C SER A 180 -6.38 2.28 17.35
N PRO A 181 -5.14 2.36 17.87
CA PRO A 181 -4.73 1.67 19.09
C PRO A 181 -5.58 2.00 20.34
N SER A 182 -6.35 3.09 20.29
CA SER A 182 -7.13 3.63 21.39
C SER A 182 -8.46 2.92 21.67
N TYR A 183 -9.01 2.10 20.77
CA TYR A 183 -10.37 1.58 20.92
C TYR A 183 -10.45 0.04 20.95
N ALA A 184 -11.11 -0.48 21.99
CA ALA A 184 -11.35 -1.92 22.19
C ALA A 184 -12.31 -2.49 21.13
N SER A 185 -12.01 -3.70 20.63
CA SER A 185 -12.62 -4.29 19.42
C SER A 185 -14.08 -4.75 19.55
N ALA A 186 -14.59 -4.95 20.77
CA ALA A 186 -15.82 -5.71 21.00
C ALA A 186 -17.12 -4.97 20.62
N ALA A 187 -17.11 -3.66 20.40
CA ALA A 187 -18.31 -2.89 20.05
C ALA A 187 -18.47 -2.64 18.54
N TRP A 188 -17.46 -2.99 17.73
CA TRP A 188 -17.41 -2.61 16.31
C TRP A 188 -18.04 -3.66 15.38
N PRO A 189 -18.52 -3.28 14.18
CA PRO A 189 -18.67 -1.90 13.68
C PRO A 189 -19.80 -1.15 14.41
N LEU A 190 -19.70 0.18 14.45
CA LEU A 190 -20.78 1.03 14.95
C LEU A 190 -21.68 1.45 13.79
N ALA A 191 -22.99 1.37 13.99
CA ALA A 191 -23.97 2.05 13.15
C ALA A 191 -24.20 3.46 13.72
N VAL A 192 -23.94 4.50 12.92
CA VAL A 192 -24.02 5.91 13.33
C VAL A 192 -25.17 6.58 12.60
N GLN A 193 -25.95 7.37 13.33
CA GLN A 193 -27.03 8.18 12.79
C GLN A 193 -26.65 9.65 12.84
N ILE A 194 -26.72 10.32 11.70
CA ILE A 194 -26.56 11.77 11.57
C ILE A 194 -27.93 12.38 11.26
N ARG A 195 -28.34 13.37 12.04
CA ARG A 195 -29.60 14.10 11.84
C ARG A 195 -29.33 15.60 11.84
N ASN A 196 -29.89 16.31 10.87
CA ASN A 196 -29.66 17.73 10.64
C ASN A 196 -28.17 18.09 10.68
N THR A 197 -27.34 17.30 9.99
CA THR A 197 -25.86 17.44 9.91
C THR A 197 -25.12 17.28 11.24
N GLN A 198 -25.77 16.75 12.27
CA GLN A 198 -25.17 16.53 13.59
C GLN A 198 -25.26 15.06 14.00
N TYR A 199 -24.29 14.60 14.78
CA TYR A 199 -24.35 13.29 15.42
C TYR A 199 -25.63 13.19 16.27
N ALA A 200 -26.43 12.15 16.02
CA ALA A 200 -27.64 11.89 16.78
C ALA A 200 -27.44 10.70 17.72
N SER A 201 -27.01 9.55 17.20
CA SER A 201 -26.82 8.34 17.99
C SER A 201 -25.83 7.38 17.33
N SER A 202 -25.39 6.38 18.08
CA SER A 202 -24.73 5.21 17.53
C SER A 202 -25.14 3.95 18.27
N GLN A 203 -25.06 2.81 17.58
CA GLN A 203 -25.33 1.48 18.11
C GLN A 203 -24.16 0.56 17.78
N ASP A 204 -23.83 -0.36 18.70
CA ASP A 204 -22.87 -1.43 18.45
C ASP A 204 -23.46 -2.52 17.53
N HIS A 205 -22.63 -3.49 17.16
CA HIS A 205 -23.05 -4.61 16.31
C HIS A 205 -24.15 -5.50 16.95
N ASN A 206 -24.41 -5.36 18.25
CA ASN A 206 -25.48 -6.05 18.98
C ASN A 206 -26.73 -5.16 19.17
N ASN A 207 -26.80 -4.01 18.48
CA ASN A 207 -27.84 -2.99 18.59
C ASN A 207 -27.95 -2.32 19.96
N ASN A 208 -26.91 -2.41 20.80
CA ASN A 208 -26.89 -1.64 22.04
C ASN A 208 -26.49 -0.20 21.74
N GLN A 209 -27.18 0.75 22.35
CA GLN A 209 -26.85 2.15 22.21
C GLN A 209 -25.47 2.46 22.81
N VAL A 210 -24.64 3.18 22.04
CA VAL A 210 -23.30 3.61 22.44
C VAL A 210 -23.34 5.09 22.82
N ASN A 211 -23.13 5.36 24.11
CA ASN A 211 -23.14 6.73 24.67
C ASN A 211 -21.74 7.25 25.02
N TRP A 212 -20.71 6.40 24.96
CA TRP A 212 -19.33 6.74 25.31
C TRP A 212 -18.52 7.31 24.14
N LEU A 213 -19.11 7.36 22.94
CA LEU A 213 -18.45 7.86 21.73
C LEU A 213 -19.38 8.80 20.97
N THR A 214 -18.81 9.92 20.52
CA THR A 214 -19.43 10.79 19.53
C THR A 214 -18.65 10.59 18.24
N SER A 215 -19.31 10.03 17.22
CA SER A 215 -18.66 9.84 15.93
C SER A 215 -18.68 11.13 15.10
N ASN A 216 -17.69 11.29 14.23
CA ASN A 216 -17.61 12.41 13.31
C ASN A 216 -18.72 12.35 12.26
N THR A 217 -19.17 13.49 11.74
CA THR A 217 -19.93 13.54 10.48
C THR A 217 -19.00 13.28 9.29
N VAL A 218 -19.56 12.98 8.11
CA VAL A 218 -18.78 12.87 6.87
C VAL A 218 -18.02 14.17 6.56
N ASP A 219 -18.64 15.34 6.80
CA ASP A 219 -17.97 16.63 6.63
C ASP A 219 -16.79 16.80 7.61
N GLN A 220 -16.95 16.36 8.86
CA GLN A 220 -15.85 16.36 9.83
C GLN A 220 -14.72 15.39 9.45
N TYR A 221 -15.03 14.26 8.81
CA TYR A 221 -14.01 13.39 8.21
C TYR A 221 -13.26 14.08 7.06
N PHE A 222 -13.95 14.84 6.20
CA PHE A 222 -13.27 15.68 5.20
C PHE A 222 -12.37 16.73 5.87
N ASP A 223 -12.82 17.39 6.93
CA ASP A 223 -11.99 18.38 7.62
C ASP A 223 -10.76 17.72 8.28
N MET A 224 -10.92 16.50 8.80
CA MET A 224 -9.80 15.69 9.27
C MET A 224 -8.79 15.39 8.15
N ILE A 225 -9.27 14.89 7.00
CA ILE A 225 -8.42 14.61 5.83
C ILE A 225 -7.67 15.87 5.39
N LYS A 226 -8.37 17.01 5.28
CA LYS A 226 -7.76 18.27 4.87
C LYS A 226 -6.64 18.71 5.82
N ARG A 227 -6.85 18.59 7.13
CA ARG A 227 -5.80 18.86 8.12
C ARG A 227 -4.58 17.96 7.92
N GLN A 228 -4.78 16.68 7.59
CA GLN A 228 -3.66 15.76 7.33
C GLN A 228 -2.91 16.12 6.04
N ILE A 229 -3.62 16.50 4.98
CA ILE A 229 -3.03 17.01 3.74
C ILE A 229 -2.20 18.27 4.02
N ASP A 230 -2.78 19.23 4.75
CA ASP A 230 -2.13 20.52 5.04
C ASP A 230 -0.93 20.36 5.98
N ALA A 231 -1.00 19.43 6.93
CA ALA A 231 0.11 19.07 7.81
C ALA A 231 1.21 18.27 7.09
N ASN A 232 0.98 17.88 5.82
CA ASN A 232 1.87 17.03 5.04
C ASN A 232 2.31 15.79 5.83
N VAL A 233 1.35 15.10 6.43
CA VAL A 233 1.66 13.96 7.31
C VAL A 233 2.47 12.89 6.60
N PRO A 234 3.34 12.16 7.33
CA PRO A 234 4.19 11.11 6.78
C PRO A 234 3.46 10.00 6.02
N TYR A 235 2.14 9.85 6.17
CA TYR A 235 1.35 8.96 5.35
C TYR A 235 -0.10 9.41 5.40
N LEU A 236 -0.74 9.50 4.24
CA LEU A 236 -2.19 9.63 4.13
C LEU A 236 -2.68 8.84 2.91
N GLU A 237 -3.63 7.95 3.16
CA GLU A 237 -4.40 7.24 2.16
C GLU A 237 -5.88 7.45 2.44
N VAL A 238 -6.62 7.77 1.38
CA VAL A 238 -8.06 7.96 1.47
C VAL A 238 -8.71 7.29 0.27
N ASN A 239 -9.57 6.31 0.55
CA ASN A 239 -10.49 5.79 -0.45
C ASN A 239 -11.81 6.53 -0.34
N TYR A 240 -12.47 6.75 -1.48
CA TYR A 240 -13.75 7.44 -1.56
C TYR A 240 -14.76 6.56 -2.28
N ALA A 241 -16.03 6.66 -1.89
CA ALA A 241 -17.13 6.02 -2.59
C ALA A 241 -17.26 6.64 -4.01
N PRO A 242 -17.14 5.87 -5.10
CA PRO A 242 -17.07 6.43 -6.45
C PRO A 242 -18.29 7.26 -6.86
N THR A 243 -19.48 6.88 -6.36
CA THR A 243 -20.76 7.52 -6.70
C THR A 243 -21.13 8.68 -5.79
N ASP A 244 -20.68 8.62 -4.53
CA ASP A 244 -21.18 9.50 -3.48
C ASP A 244 -20.11 10.42 -2.89
N GLY A 245 -18.84 10.14 -3.16
CA GLY A 245 -17.70 10.96 -2.77
C GLY A 245 -17.33 10.90 -1.30
N TYR A 246 -18.12 10.30 -0.41
CA TYR A 246 -17.73 10.19 1.00
C TYR A 246 -16.49 9.30 1.17
N PRO A 247 -15.60 9.58 2.14
CA PRO A 247 -14.47 8.72 2.43
C PRO A 247 -14.95 7.34 2.88
N THR A 248 -14.47 6.27 2.27
CA THR A 248 -14.75 4.87 2.68
C THR A 248 -13.62 4.29 3.51
N GLU A 249 -12.42 4.82 3.36
CA GLU A 249 -11.26 4.46 4.16
C GLU A 249 -10.41 5.70 4.38
N ILE A 250 -9.95 5.91 5.61
CA ILE A 250 -9.00 6.97 5.94
C ILE A 250 -7.90 6.32 6.78
N PHE A 251 -6.69 6.30 6.23
CA PHE A 251 -5.52 5.79 6.91
C PHE A 251 -4.44 6.87 6.93
N PHE A 252 -3.90 7.18 8.11
CA PHE A 252 -2.75 8.08 8.21
C PHE A 252 -1.86 7.78 9.41
N ILE A 253 -0.62 8.27 9.33
CA ILE A 253 0.33 8.26 10.44
C ILE A 253 0.68 9.69 10.76
N GLN A 254 0.48 10.07 12.01
CA GLN A 254 0.75 11.43 12.47
C GLN A 254 2.25 11.71 12.49
N SER A 255 2.65 12.93 12.13
CA SER A 255 4.06 13.33 12.15
C SER A 255 4.66 13.16 13.56
N GLY A 256 5.83 12.53 13.64
CA GLY A 256 6.50 12.23 14.91
C GLY A 256 5.86 11.11 15.74
N SER A 257 4.89 10.37 15.19
CA SER A 257 4.22 9.27 15.87
C SER A 257 4.38 7.95 15.10
N SER A 258 4.40 6.84 15.84
CA SER A 258 4.20 5.48 15.28
C SER A 258 2.74 5.02 15.37
N THR A 259 1.85 5.88 15.87
CA THR A 259 0.42 5.58 15.96
C THR A 259 -0.20 5.63 14.57
N ILE A 260 -0.83 4.51 14.21
CA ILE A 260 -1.61 4.36 12.99
C ILE A 260 -3.05 4.74 13.29
N TRP A 261 -3.61 5.61 12.48
CA TRP A 261 -5.03 5.93 12.50
C TRP A 261 -5.68 5.30 11.28
N HIS A 262 -6.71 4.47 11.50
CA HIS A 262 -7.38 3.76 10.41
C HIS A 262 -8.89 3.71 10.67
N TYR A 263 -9.63 4.42 9.82
CA TYR A 263 -11.08 4.50 9.84
C TYR A 263 -11.63 3.83 8.58
N ASN A 264 -12.59 2.93 8.74
CA ASN A 264 -13.36 2.37 7.63
C ASN A 264 -14.80 2.82 7.76
N ILE A 265 -15.36 3.41 6.70
CA ILE A 265 -16.75 3.83 6.59
C ILE A 265 -17.38 2.97 5.49
N TYR A 266 -18.09 1.91 5.89
CA TYR A 266 -18.48 0.83 4.98
C TYR A 266 -19.68 1.18 4.09
N THR A 267 -20.65 1.89 4.67
CA THR A 267 -21.89 2.26 4.00
C THR A 267 -22.28 3.65 4.46
N CYS A 268 -22.84 4.46 3.57
CA CYS A 268 -23.48 5.72 3.89
C CYS A 268 -24.71 5.87 3.01
N TYR A 269 -25.88 6.09 3.60
CA TYR A 269 -27.15 6.20 2.87
C TYR A 269 -28.06 7.26 3.50
N PRO A 270 -28.89 7.94 2.70
CA PRO A 270 -29.81 8.94 3.22
C PRO A 270 -30.84 8.30 4.16
N ALA A 271 -31.17 9.00 5.25
CA ALA A 271 -32.14 8.58 6.26
C ALA A 271 -33.50 9.27 6.09
#